data_AF-W4PCU7-F1
#
_entry.id   AF-W4PCU7-F1
#
_cell.length_a   1.000
_cell.length_b   1.000
_cell.length_c   1.000
_cell.angle_alpha   90.00
_cell.angle_beta   90.00
_cell.angle_gamma   90.00
#
_symmetry.space_group_name_H-M   'P 1'
#
loop_
_entity.id
_entity.type
_entity.pdbx_description
1 polymer ?
#
loop_
_entity_poly.entity_id
_entity_poly.type
_entity_poly.pdbx_seq_one_letter_code
_entity_poly.pdbx_strand_id
1 'polypeptide(L)'
;MSLNSSTALIEKLNYQNEILQFEIYKKGFLPSFSLHFNPINFNRSLRMLQQPDDGSYSYVEDYSNNGSAGISIRQKIGITGGELNVGSNINYLNEFSRKRNSFSTTPFSIGYSQQLWGGRKLHRLEKKIEYAKNNIAIKQYCTKISQIQQQALGLFMKALLGRMEQDLARQTAQSNDTLLQLAHIKLNSGHITEYDLKQIELQSINSQYAYENAVKNYSEAQERLAVFLGISFSDVSIPEFNVPIAIDTHSVLFYVKRNNPFSKQQEIQSLEAERSLFSAKLSNRFNGNVSLNYGVNQYADNFMDAYRNGNIRQSIVIGVQIAEKAYHLSQEQYRILIQKFSLGKVSVYELTAAQSDQNNAMQRYYSAIRDTYNSYFTLRTMALYDFKRNVELEEAFTKGRL
;
A
#
# COMPACT_ATOMS: atom_id res chain seq x y z
N MET A 1 -2.87 -21.25 -10.43
CA MET A 1 -2.07 -21.38 -9.19
C MET A 1 -1.66 -20.02 -8.65
N SER A 2 -0.78 -19.25 -9.30
CA SER A 2 -0.28 -17.95 -8.79
C SER A 2 -1.34 -16.90 -8.37
N LEU A 3 -2.56 -16.91 -8.92
CA LEU A 3 -3.70 -16.08 -8.46
C LEU A 3 -4.26 -16.46 -7.06
N ASN A 4 -3.68 -17.48 -6.40
CA ASN A 4 -4.03 -17.94 -5.05
C ASN A 4 -2.82 -17.90 -4.10
N SER A 5 -1.66 -17.40 -4.52
CA SER A 5 -0.51 -17.25 -3.60
C SER A 5 -0.84 -16.25 -2.48
N SER A 6 -0.16 -16.38 -1.34
CA SER A 6 -0.22 -15.40 -0.25
C SER A 6 0.04 -13.97 -0.74
N THR A 7 1.02 -13.80 -1.64
CA THR A 7 1.34 -12.52 -2.29
C THR A 7 0.19 -11.97 -3.15
N ALA A 8 -0.52 -12.80 -3.92
CA ALA A 8 -1.67 -12.37 -4.72
C ALA A 8 -2.89 -12.03 -3.84
N LEU A 9 -3.07 -12.76 -2.73
CA LEU A 9 -4.13 -12.47 -1.75
C LEU A 9 -3.88 -11.15 -1.01
N ILE A 10 -2.64 -10.88 -0.59
CA ILE A 10 -2.24 -9.59 -0.02
C ILE A 10 -2.53 -8.44 -0.99
N GLU A 11 -2.19 -8.57 -2.27
CA GLU A 11 -2.47 -7.49 -3.23
C GLU A 11 -3.95 -7.35 -3.59
N LYS A 12 -4.77 -8.41 -3.47
CA LYS A 12 -6.24 -8.27 -3.52
C LYS A 12 -6.76 -7.43 -2.34
N LEU A 13 -6.26 -7.69 -1.13
CA LEU A 13 -6.63 -6.93 0.07
C LEU A 13 -6.16 -5.46 -0.02
N ASN A 14 -4.95 -5.22 -0.54
CA ASN A 14 -4.45 -3.86 -0.79
C ASN A 14 -5.36 -3.10 -1.77
N TYR A 15 -5.74 -3.70 -2.89
CA TYR A 15 -6.67 -3.11 -3.86
C TYR A 15 -8.07 -2.83 -3.26
N GLN A 16 -8.59 -3.73 -2.42
CA GLN A 16 -9.83 -3.49 -1.68
C GLN A 16 -9.69 -2.32 -0.69
N ASN A 17 -8.56 -2.20 0.00
CA ASN A 17 -8.25 -1.07 0.87
C ASN A 17 -8.12 0.26 0.09
N GLU A 18 -7.53 0.27 -1.10
CA GLU A 18 -7.43 1.45 -1.98
C GLU A 18 -8.83 1.96 -2.39
N ILE A 19 -9.77 1.06 -2.73
CA ILE A 19 -11.18 1.42 -2.99
C ILE A 19 -11.85 1.96 -1.72
N LEU A 20 -11.67 1.27 -0.58
CA LEU A 20 -12.27 1.69 0.70
C LEU A 20 -11.72 3.04 1.19
N GLN A 21 -10.48 3.40 0.88
CA GLN A 21 -9.94 4.74 1.14
C GLN A 21 -10.65 5.81 0.31
N PHE A 22 -10.93 5.56 -0.97
CA PHE A 22 -11.74 6.48 -1.78
C PHE A 22 -13.21 6.55 -1.33
N GLU A 23 -13.77 5.44 -0.84
CA GLU A 23 -15.07 5.41 -0.15
C GLU A 23 -15.10 6.31 1.09
N ILE A 24 -14.10 6.16 1.97
CA ILE A 24 -13.95 6.96 3.20
C ILE A 24 -13.76 8.44 2.84
N TYR A 25 -12.96 8.75 1.81
CA TYR A 25 -12.83 10.11 1.28
C TYR A 25 -14.18 10.69 0.86
N LYS A 26 -14.98 9.99 0.03
CA LYS A 26 -16.34 10.41 -0.36
C LYS A 26 -17.25 10.60 0.87
N LYS A 27 -17.22 9.65 1.81
CA LYS A 27 -18.04 9.66 3.03
C LYS A 27 -17.67 10.82 3.98
N GLY A 28 -16.43 11.30 3.95
CA GLY A 28 -15.96 12.47 4.72
C GLY A 28 -16.57 13.82 4.31
N PHE A 29 -17.39 13.89 3.26
CA PHE A 29 -18.19 15.07 2.87
C PHE A 29 -19.67 14.94 3.21
N LEU A 30 -20.09 13.81 3.79
CA LEU A 30 -21.43 13.64 4.35
C LEU A 30 -21.51 14.30 5.73
N PRO A 31 -22.71 14.68 6.21
CA PRO A 31 -22.88 15.12 7.59
C PRO A 31 -22.60 13.96 8.55
N SER A 32 -21.63 14.16 9.45
CA SER A 32 -21.37 13.29 10.59
C SER A 32 -22.22 13.73 11.77
N PHE A 33 -23.01 12.82 12.33
CA PHE A 33 -23.86 13.05 13.49
C PHE A 33 -23.13 12.62 14.77
N SER A 34 -23.33 13.38 15.84
CA SER A 34 -22.82 13.07 17.18
C SER A 34 -23.89 13.38 18.23
N LEU A 35 -24.06 12.45 19.17
CA LEU A 35 -24.83 12.62 20.39
C LEU A 35 -23.86 12.53 21.57
N HIS A 36 -23.98 13.48 22.50
CA HIS A 36 -23.25 13.54 23.75
C HIS A 36 -24.25 13.55 24.90
N PHE A 37 -24.03 12.73 25.92
CA PHE A 37 -24.92 12.62 27.08
C PHE A 37 -24.13 12.24 28.33
N ASN A 38 -23.88 13.23 29.18
CA ASN A 38 -23.21 13.09 30.47
C ASN A 38 -24.23 13.45 31.58
N PRO A 39 -25.14 12.55 32.00
CA PRO A 39 -26.17 12.90 32.98
C PRO A 39 -25.63 13.21 34.38
N ILE A 40 -24.42 12.74 34.69
CA ILE A 40 -23.77 12.87 35.99
C ILE A 40 -22.37 13.43 35.80
N ASN A 41 -22.08 14.54 36.48
CA ASN A 41 -20.74 15.07 36.72
C ASN A 41 -20.77 15.69 38.11
N PHE A 42 -20.48 14.87 39.11
CA PHE A 42 -20.65 15.18 40.52
C PHE A 42 -19.40 15.84 41.09
N ASN A 43 -19.56 17.01 41.70
CA ASN A 43 -18.53 17.68 42.48
C ASN A 43 -18.96 17.73 43.96
N ARG A 44 -18.01 17.51 44.86
CA ARG A 44 -18.12 17.92 46.26
C ARG A 44 -16.74 18.36 46.75
N SER A 45 -16.52 19.66 46.79
CA SER A 45 -15.24 20.27 47.17
C SER A 45 -15.44 21.56 47.98
N LEU A 46 -14.43 21.99 48.72
CA LEU A 46 -14.36 23.33 49.30
C LEU A 46 -13.60 24.24 48.35
N ARG A 47 -14.18 25.38 47.99
CA ARG A 47 -13.57 26.39 47.13
C ARG A 47 -13.42 27.69 47.89
N MET A 48 -12.19 28.19 47.98
CA MET A 48 -11.92 29.50 48.54
C MET A 48 -12.41 30.55 47.55
N LEU A 49 -13.41 31.33 47.94
CA LEU A 49 -13.98 32.42 47.16
C LEU A 49 -13.76 33.74 47.90
N GLN A 50 -13.42 34.78 47.15
CA GLN A 50 -13.37 36.14 47.66
C GLN A 50 -14.80 36.71 47.72
N GLN A 51 -15.14 37.35 48.83
CA GLN A 51 -16.45 37.98 49.01
C GLN A 51 -16.47 39.34 48.28
N PRO A 52 -17.51 39.66 47.48
CA PRO A 52 -17.54 40.90 46.70
C PRO A 52 -17.59 42.17 47.54
N ASP A 53 -18.15 42.08 48.75
CA ASP A 53 -18.55 43.23 49.56
C ASP A 53 -17.42 43.80 50.44
N ASP A 54 -16.51 42.94 50.93
CA ASP A 54 -15.37 43.33 51.79
C ASP A 54 -14.00 42.84 51.29
N GLY A 55 -13.95 42.01 50.24
CA GLY A 55 -12.72 41.43 49.71
C GLY A 55 -12.10 40.32 50.56
N SER A 56 -12.77 39.83 51.61
CA SER A 56 -12.31 38.73 52.45
C SER A 56 -12.36 37.38 51.72
N TYR A 57 -11.66 36.37 52.24
CA TYR A 57 -11.68 35.01 51.69
C TYR A 57 -12.49 34.06 52.59
N SER A 58 -13.36 33.27 51.97
CA SER A 58 -14.17 32.26 52.66
C SER A 58 -14.21 30.95 51.88
N TYR A 59 -14.21 29.82 52.60
CA TYR A 59 -14.37 28.49 51.99
C TYR A 59 -15.86 28.18 51.83
N VAL A 60 -16.29 28.02 50.59
CA VAL A 60 -17.68 27.67 50.23
C VAL A 60 -17.71 26.22 49.72
N GLU A 61 -18.71 25.46 50.13
CA GLU A 61 -18.95 24.11 49.60
C GLU A 61 -19.51 24.19 48.17
N ASP A 62 -18.76 23.69 47.19
CA ASP A 62 -19.21 23.39 45.84
C ASP A 62 -19.63 21.91 45.82
N TYR A 63 -20.84 21.65 46.27
CA TYR A 63 -21.51 20.36 46.21
C TYR A 63 -22.61 20.44 45.16
N SER A 64 -22.33 19.88 43.99
CA SER A 64 -23.13 20.07 42.78
C SER A 64 -23.12 18.85 41.85
N ASN A 65 -24.11 18.73 40.96
CA ASN A 65 -24.07 17.83 39.82
C ASN A 65 -24.39 18.59 38.53
N ASN A 66 -23.51 18.50 37.53
CA ASN A 66 -23.65 19.14 36.24
C ASN A 66 -23.91 18.11 35.13
N GLY A 67 -25.18 17.83 34.84
CA GLY A 67 -25.55 17.00 33.71
C GLY A 67 -25.48 17.76 32.39
N SER A 68 -25.14 17.12 31.28
CA SER A 68 -25.24 17.71 29.94
C SER A 68 -25.77 16.73 28.90
N ALA A 69 -26.46 17.27 27.89
CA ALA A 69 -26.88 16.55 26.69
C ALA A 69 -26.66 17.46 25.48
N GLY A 70 -26.25 16.89 24.35
CA GLY A 70 -26.04 17.68 23.13
C GLY A 70 -26.00 16.85 21.87
N ILE A 71 -26.48 17.44 20.79
CA ILE A 71 -26.43 16.87 19.44
C ILE A 71 -25.61 17.83 18.58
N SER A 72 -24.67 17.32 17.78
CA SER A 72 -24.03 18.13 16.74
C SER A 72 -23.83 17.37 15.43
N ILE A 73 -24.02 18.10 14.33
CA ILE A 73 -23.89 17.66 12.96
C ILE A 73 -22.74 18.44 12.33
N ARG A 74 -21.74 17.73 11.78
CA ARG A 74 -20.51 18.32 11.20
C ARG A 74 -20.32 17.86 9.76
N GLN A 75 -20.17 18.79 8.82
CA GLN A 75 -20.02 18.51 7.39
C GLN A 75 -18.89 19.34 6.74
N LYS A 76 -17.95 18.66 6.06
CA LYS A 76 -16.92 19.29 5.22
C LYS A 76 -17.52 19.73 3.88
N ILE A 77 -17.37 21.01 3.53
CA ILE A 77 -17.95 21.63 2.32
C ILE A 77 -16.98 21.52 1.13
N GLY A 78 -17.25 20.59 0.20
CA GLY A 78 -16.37 20.23 -0.91
C GLY A 78 -16.12 21.30 -2.01
N ILE A 79 -16.59 22.54 -1.83
CA ILE A 79 -16.37 23.68 -2.75
C ILE A 79 -15.34 24.66 -2.18
N THR A 80 -15.33 24.84 -0.86
CA THR A 80 -14.45 25.76 -0.12
C THR A 80 -13.32 25.03 0.59
N GLY A 81 -13.56 23.78 1.03
CA GLY A 81 -12.71 23.05 1.97
C GLY A 81 -12.98 23.41 3.44
N GLY A 82 -13.96 24.29 3.71
CA GLY A 82 -14.39 24.64 5.06
C GLY A 82 -15.32 23.60 5.68
N GLU A 83 -15.74 23.85 6.92
CA GLU A 83 -16.56 22.95 7.72
C GLU A 83 -17.77 23.70 8.30
N LEU A 84 -18.95 23.14 8.08
CA LEU A 84 -20.21 23.56 8.71
C LEU A 84 -20.47 22.67 9.93
N ASN A 85 -20.76 23.30 11.05
CA ASN A 85 -21.18 22.68 12.30
C ASN A 85 -22.57 23.22 12.66
N VAL A 86 -23.51 22.34 13.00
CA VAL A 86 -24.83 22.70 13.51
C VAL A 86 -25.06 21.92 14.81
N GLY A 87 -25.46 22.61 15.87
CA GLY A 87 -25.56 21.99 17.20
C GLY A 87 -26.78 22.44 18.02
N SER A 88 -27.11 21.62 19.01
CA SER A 88 -28.03 21.93 20.10
C SER A 88 -27.49 21.31 21.38
N ASN A 89 -27.53 22.02 22.49
CA ASN A 89 -27.00 21.56 23.79
C ASN A 89 -27.86 22.07 24.95
N ILE A 90 -27.90 21.28 26.02
CA ILE A 90 -28.45 21.64 27.31
C ILE A 90 -27.49 21.16 28.41
N ASN A 91 -27.32 21.99 29.42
CA ASN A 91 -26.60 21.68 30.65
C ASN A 91 -27.58 21.89 31.81
N TYR A 92 -27.50 21.05 32.83
CA TYR A 92 -28.37 21.01 33.99
C TYR A 92 -27.51 21.00 35.24
N LEU A 93 -27.55 22.09 36.00
CA LEU A 93 -26.83 22.24 37.26
C LEU A 93 -27.81 22.07 38.42
N ASN A 94 -27.55 21.06 39.25
CA ASN A 94 -28.17 20.90 40.57
C ASN A 94 -27.13 21.31 41.63
N GLU A 95 -27.38 22.41 42.34
CA GLU A 95 -26.58 22.92 43.46
C GLU A 95 -27.13 22.34 44.77
N PHE A 96 -26.57 21.22 45.25
CA PHE A 96 -27.09 20.53 46.43
C PHE A 96 -27.00 21.39 47.71
N SER A 97 -25.90 22.13 47.93
CA SER A 97 -25.76 23.04 49.09
C SER A 97 -26.77 24.19 49.10
N ARG A 98 -27.33 24.56 47.94
CA ARG A 98 -28.30 25.66 47.79
C ARG A 98 -29.72 25.17 47.45
N LYS A 99 -29.91 23.87 47.26
CA LYS A 99 -31.17 23.22 46.81
C LYS A 99 -31.75 23.86 45.54
N ARG A 100 -30.88 24.32 44.63
CA ARG A 100 -31.26 25.01 43.38
C ARG A 100 -31.00 24.12 42.18
N ASN A 101 -31.96 24.08 41.26
CA ASN A 101 -31.79 23.52 39.92
C ASN A 101 -31.75 24.67 38.91
N SER A 102 -30.89 24.58 37.90
CA SER A 102 -30.92 25.50 36.77
C SER A 102 -30.45 24.85 35.46
N PHE A 103 -30.91 25.40 34.35
CA PHE A 103 -30.67 24.92 33.00
C PHE A 103 -29.97 25.99 32.18
N SER A 104 -28.90 25.60 31.48
CA SER A 104 -28.14 26.44 30.55
C SER A 104 -28.16 25.79 29.18
N THR A 105 -28.97 26.34 28.27
CA THR A 105 -29.17 25.81 26.92
C THR A 105 -28.36 26.59 25.88
N THR A 106 -28.04 25.90 24.80
CA THR A 106 -27.81 26.49 23.48
C THR A 106 -28.79 25.79 22.53
N PRO A 107 -30.05 26.25 22.40
CA PRO A 107 -31.09 25.52 21.67
C PRO A 107 -30.74 25.27 20.21
N PHE A 108 -29.97 26.18 19.61
CA PHE A 108 -29.43 26.07 18.27
C PHE A 108 -28.14 26.88 18.13
N SER A 109 -27.15 26.31 17.45
CA SER A 109 -25.95 26.99 16.99
C SER A 109 -25.55 26.56 15.59
N ILE A 110 -25.01 27.50 14.81
CA ILE A 110 -24.31 27.28 13.54
C ILE A 110 -22.89 27.83 13.69
N GLY A 111 -21.90 27.00 13.43
CA GLY A 111 -20.52 27.43 13.19
C GLY A 111 -20.12 27.14 11.75
N TYR A 112 -19.51 28.10 11.05
CA TYR A 112 -18.83 27.84 9.78
C TYR A 112 -17.37 28.28 9.88
N SER A 113 -16.44 27.36 9.63
CA SER A 113 -15.01 27.58 9.73
C SER A 113 -14.33 27.30 8.38
N GLN A 114 -13.47 28.20 7.90
CA GLN A 114 -12.66 27.94 6.72
C GLN A 114 -11.27 28.59 6.79
N GLN A 115 -10.26 27.85 6.33
CA GLN A 115 -8.92 28.38 6.09
C GLN A 115 -8.96 29.33 4.88
N LEU A 116 -8.55 30.58 5.08
CA LEU A 116 -8.68 31.67 4.11
C LEU A 116 -7.76 31.48 2.91
N TRP A 117 -6.44 31.56 3.15
CA TRP A 117 -5.45 31.46 2.09
C TRP A 117 -5.14 30.01 1.77
N GLY A 118 -5.37 29.64 0.52
CA GLY A 118 -4.96 28.36 -0.04
C GLY A 118 -5.82 27.14 0.29
N GLY A 119 -6.62 27.12 1.36
CA GLY A 119 -7.47 25.97 1.73
C GLY A 119 -8.28 25.41 0.56
N ARG A 120 -8.94 26.29 -0.21
CA ARG A 120 -9.67 25.93 -1.44
C ARG A 120 -8.79 25.34 -2.54
N LYS A 121 -7.53 25.77 -2.70
CA LYS A 121 -6.59 25.17 -3.68
C LYS A 121 -6.10 23.82 -3.18
N LEU A 122 -5.71 23.72 -1.91
CA LEU A 122 -5.26 22.47 -1.29
C LEU A 122 -6.35 21.38 -1.43
N HIS A 123 -7.60 21.71 -1.13
CA HIS A 123 -8.73 20.80 -1.29
C HIS A 123 -9.01 20.45 -2.77
N ARG A 124 -8.85 21.38 -3.73
CA ARG A 124 -8.94 21.05 -5.17
C ARG A 124 -7.83 20.11 -5.65
N LEU A 125 -6.62 20.21 -5.09
CA LEU A 125 -5.53 19.28 -5.37
C LEU A 125 -5.79 17.91 -4.73
N GLU A 126 -6.17 17.88 -3.45
CA GLU A 126 -6.64 16.67 -2.74
C GLU A 126 -7.70 15.93 -3.55
N LYS A 127 -8.76 16.62 -4.00
CA LYS A 127 -9.82 16.03 -4.83
C LYS A 127 -9.30 15.48 -6.16
N LYS A 128 -8.38 16.17 -6.84
CA LYS A 128 -7.77 15.64 -8.07
C LYS A 128 -6.99 14.35 -7.81
N ILE A 129 -6.19 14.32 -6.74
CA ILE A 129 -5.33 13.19 -6.38
C ILE A 129 -6.17 11.95 -6.06
N GLU A 130 -7.16 12.07 -5.17
CA GLU A 130 -7.93 10.89 -4.72
C GLU A 130 -8.83 10.30 -5.82
N TYR A 131 -9.42 11.15 -6.69
CA TYR A 131 -10.12 10.66 -7.88
C TYR A 131 -9.16 10.02 -8.90
N ALA A 132 -7.96 10.59 -9.10
CA ALA A 132 -6.97 10.01 -10.01
C ALA A 132 -6.44 8.66 -9.52
N LYS A 133 -6.19 8.50 -8.22
CA LYS A 133 -5.83 7.22 -7.59
C LYS A 133 -6.90 6.16 -7.82
N ASN A 134 -8.15 6.44 -7.44
CA ASN A 134 -9.27 5.51 -7.65
C ASN A 134 -9.38 5.05 -9.11
N ASN A 135 -9.22 5.99 -10.06
CA ASN A 135 -9.33 5.69 -11.48
C ASN A 135 -8.17 4.82 -12.04
N ILE A 136 -7.04 4.68 -11.33
CA ILE A 136 -5.93 3.81 -11.76
C ILE A 136 -5.70 2.59 -10.87
N ALA A 137 -6.30 2.53 -9.67
CA ALA A 137 -6.12 1.44 -8.70
C ALA A 137 -6.33 0.05 -9.34
N ILE A 138 -7.34 -0.10 -10.19
CA ILE A 138 -7.62 -1.35 -10.90
C ILE A 138 -6.52 -1.74 -11.90
N LYS A 139 -5.97 -0.77 -12.65
CA LYS A 139 -4.84 -1.01 -13.56
C LYS A 139 -3.56 -1.30 -12.76
N GLN A 140 -3.32 -0.61 -11.64
CA GLN A 140 -2.19 -0.87 -10.74
C GLN A 140 -2.26 -2.28 -10.11
N TYR A 141 -3.43 -2.70 -9.62
CA TYR A 141 -3.69 -4.08 -9.16
C TYR A 141 -3.36 -5.09 -10.27
N CYS A 142 -3.83 -4.87 -11.50
CA CYS A 142 -3.50 -5.73 -12.64
C CYS A 142 -2.00 -5.77 -12.95
N THR A 143 -1.27 -4.65 -12.82
CA THR A 143 0.20 -4.63 -12.93
C THR A 143 0.85 -5.48 -11.85
N LYS A 144 0.50 -5.30 -10.57
CA LYS A 144 1.07 -6.09 -9.44
C LYS A 144 0.79 -7.58 -9.59
N ILE A 145 -0.44 -7.96 -9.93
CA ILE A 145 -0.81 -9.37 -10.18
C ILE A 145 -0.04 -9.96 -11.37
N SER A 146 0.24 -9.17 -12.41
CA SER A 146 1.04 -9.63 -13.56
C SER A 146 2.52 -9.77 -13.20
N GLN A 147 3.06 -8.92 -12.32
CA GLN A 147 4.41 -9.07 -11.75
C GLN A 147 4.51 -10.32 -10.85
N ILE A 148 3.49 -10.63 -10.05
CA ILE A 148 3.41 -11.88 -9.27
C ILE A 148 3.35 -13.11 -10.21
N GLN A 149 2.69 -13.00 -11.36
CA GLN A 149 2.71 -14.04 -12.39
C GLN A 149 4.09 -14.19 -13.07
N GLN A 150 4.83 -13.10 -13.29
CA GLN A 150 6.23 -13.15 -13.75
C GLN A 150 7.17 -13.79 -12.71
N GLN A 151 6.99 -13.49 -11.42
CA GLN A 151 7.76 -14.12 -10.33
C GLN A 151 7.48 -15.62 -10.25
N ALA A 152 6.21 -16.03 -10.33
CA ALA A 152 5.81 -17.44 -10.38
C ALA A 152 6.44 -18.17 -11.58
N LEU A 153 6.43 -17.54 -12.76
CA LEU A 153 7.07 -18.04 -13.98
C LEU A 153 8.58 -18.20 -13.79
N GLY A 154 9.27 -17.22 -13.20
CA GLY A 154 10.72 -17.28 -12.96
C GLY A 154 11.10 -18.41 -12.00
N LEU A 155 10.33 -18.61 -10.93
CA LEU A 155 10.52 -19.74 -10.01
C LEU A 155 10.22 -21.08 -10.67
N PHE A 156 9.15 -21.18 -11.46
CA PHE A 156 8.81 -22.39 -12.23
C PHE A 156 9.92 -22.75 -13.22
N MET A 157 10.41 -21.78 -14.00
CA MET A 157 11.51 -21.99 -14.96
C MET A 157 12.81 -22.38 -14.26
N LYS A 158 13.09 -21.88 -13.04
CA LYS A 158 14.25 -22.34 -12.25
C LYS A 158 14.09 -23.79 -11.79
N ALA A 159 12.92 -24.19 -11.30
CA ALA A 159 12.68 -25.57 -10.87
C ALA A 159 12.67 -26.55 -12.06
N LEU A 160 12.16 -26.13 -13.22
CA LEU A 160 12.22 -26.87 -14.48
C LEU A 160 13.68 -27.09 -14.94
N LEU A 161 14.51 -26.05 -14.89
CA LEU A 161 15.96 -26.17 -15.16
C LEU A 161 16.63 -27.15 -14.20
N GLY A 162 16.41 -27.02 -12.89
CA GLY A 162 17.00 -27.90 -11.87
C GLY A 162 16.62 -29.38 -12.08
N ARG A 163 15.37 -29.68 -12.45
CA ARG A 163 14.94 -31.04 -12.80
C ARG A 163 15.77 -31.60 -13.96
N MET A 164 16.02 -30.79 -14.99
CA MET A 164 16.72 -31.23 -16.19
C MET A 164 18.23 -31.35 -15.97
N GLU A 165 18.81 -30.50 -15.12
CA GLU A 165 20.17 -30.69 -14.58
C GLU A 165 20.28 -32.04 -13.84
N GLN A 166 19.29 -32.39 -13.00
CA GLN A 166 19.25 -33.69 -12.31
C GLN A 166 19.12 -34.86 -13.30
N ASP A 167 18.21 -34.78 -14.27
CA ASP A 167 18.01 -35.83 -15.27
C ASP A 167 19.26 -36.06 -16.15
N LEU A 168 19.95 -34.98 -16.57
CA LEU A 168 21.20 -35.06 -17.33
C LEU A 168 22.38 -35.57 -16.49
N ALA A 169 22.53 -35.08 -15.25
CA ALA A 169 23.58 -35.53 -14.35
C ALA A 169 23.43 -37.01 -13.98
N ARG A 170 22.20 -37.49 -13.82
CA ARG A 170 21.87 -38.92 -13.61
C ARG A 170 22.35 -39.80 -14.75
N GLN A 171 22.02 -39.42 -16.00
CA GLN A 171 22.48 -40.14 -17.19
C GLN A 171 24.01 -40.11 -17.33
N THR A 172 24.63 -38.97 -16.96
CA THR A 172 26.09 -38.80 -16.99
C THR A 172 26.79 -39.71 -15.98
N ALA A 173 26.29 -39.78 -14.74
CA ALA A 173 26.84 -40.66 -13.70
C ALA A 173 26.70 -42.15 -14.08
N GLN A 174 25.53 -42.57 -14.58
CA GLN A 174 25.30 -43.94 -15.08
C GLN A 174 26.22 -44.31 -16.25
N SER A 175 26.50 -43.35 -17.14
CA SER A 175 27.43 -43.55 -18.27
C SER A 175 28.89 -43.67 -17.79
N ASN A 176 29.29 -42.88 -16.79
CA ASN A 176 30.64 -42.93 -16.24
C ASN A 176 30.90 -44.17 -15.37
N ASP A 177 29.89 -44.69 -14.66
CA ASP A 177 30.00 -45.98 -13.97
C ASP A 177 30.25 -47.12 -14.98
N THR A 178 29.49 -47.14 -16.07
CA THR A 178 29.69 -48.10 -17.18
C THR A 178 31.10 -47.97 -17.79
N LEU A 179 31.60 -46.74 -17.95
CA LEU A 179 32.96 -46.46 -18.43
C LEU A 179 34.04 -46.97 -17.45
N LEU A 180 33.83 -46.80 -16.14
CA LEU A 180 34.75 -47.27 -15.10
C LEU A 180 34.83 -48.81 -15.06
N GLN A 181 33.69 -49.50 -15.17
CA GLN A 181 33.66 -50.96 -15.30
C GLN A 181 34.46 -51.45 -16.53
N LEU A 182 34.28 -50.79 -17.69
CA LEU A 182 35.06 -51.08 -18.90
C LEU A 182 36.56 -50.75 -18.75
N ALA A 183 36.91 -49.72 -17.98
CA ALA A 183 38.30 -49.37 -17.70
C ALA A 183 39.01 -50.45 -16.88
N HIS A 184 38.38 -50.98 -15.82
CA HIS A 184 38.93 -52.10 -15.05
C HIS A 184 39.18 -53.35 -15.93
N ILE A 185 38.25 -53.68 -16.83
CA ILE A 185 38.43 -54.79 -17.78
C ILE A 185 39.64 -54.54 -18.71
N LYS A 186 39.78 -53.32 -19.24
CA LYS A 186 40.92 -52.95 -20.11
C LYS A 186 42.27 -52.91 -19.39
N LEU A 187 42.30 -52.54 -18.10
CA LEU A 187 43.53 -52.58 -17.31
C LEU A 187 43.99 -54.03 -17.12
N ASN A 188 43.05 -54.93 -16.78
CA ASN A 188 43.31 -56.36 -16.61
C ASN A 188 43.78 -57.04 -17.91
N SER A 189 43.43 -56.50 -19.08
CA SER A 189 43.93 -56.97 -20.39
C SER A 189 45.16 -56.20 -20.91
N GLY A 190 45.75 -55.31 -20.11
CA GLY A 190 46.94 -54.54 -20.49
C GLY A 190 46.71 -53.50 -21.60
N HIS A 191 45.49 -53.02 -21.79
CA HIS A 191 45.10 -52.07 -22.84
C HIS A 191 45.02 -50.60 -22.39
N ILE A 192 45.11 -50.32 -21.09
CA ILE A 192 45.26 -48.98 -20.51
C ILE A 192 46.26 -49.02 -19.35
N THR A 193 46.75 -47.86 -18.91
CA THR A 193 47.61 -47.74 -17.72
C THR A 193 46.80 -47.53 -16.44
N GLU A 194 47.43 -47.69 -15.28
CA GLU A 194 46.83 -47.35 -13.98
C GLU A 194 46.52 -45.84 -13.88
N TYR A 195 47.32 -44.97 -14.52
CA TYR A 195 47.05 -43.53 -14.59
C TYR A 195 45.74 -43.24 -15.34
N ASP A 196 45.50 -43.92 -16.46
CA ASP A 196 44.25 -43.77 -17.23
C ASP A 196 43.03 -44.21 -16.40
N LEU A 197 43.17 -45.31 -15.64
CA LEU A 197 42.13 -45.73 -14.69
C LEU A 197 41.87 -44.66 -13.62
N LYS A 198 42.91 -44.04 -13.04
CA LYS A 198 42.74 -42.99 -12.03
C LYS A 198 42.07 -41.72 -12.56
N GLN A 199 42.25 -41.38 -13.84
CA GLN A 199 41.47 -40.30 -14.47
C GLN A 199 39.98 -40.68 -14.61
N ILE A 200 39.67 -41.94 -14.94
CA ILE A 200 38.29 -42.42 -15.09
C ILE A 200 37.60 -42.57 -13.72
N GLU A 201 38.30 -43.03 -12.68
CA GLU A 201 37.82 -43.02 -11.29
C GLU A 201 37.44 -41.59 -10.85
N LEU A 202 38.33 -40.61 -11.09
CA LEU A 202 38.09 -39.20 -10.76
C LEU A 202 36.89 -38.63 -11.54
N GLN A 203 36.77 -38.93 -12.83
CA GLN A 203 35.62 -38.54 -13.66
C GLN A 203 34.31 -39.12 -13.13
N SER A 204 34.30 -40.39 -12.71
CA SER A 204 33.13 -41.06 -12.12
C SER A 204 32.69 -40.36 -10.81
N ILE A 205 33.63 -40.18 -9.87
CA ILE A 205 33.39 -39.48 -8.59
C ILE A 205 32.84 -38.07 -8.82
N ASN A 206 33.44 -37.30 -9.74
CA ASN A 206 32.98 -35.95 -10.09
C ASN A 206 31.55 -35.95 -10.66
N SER A 207 31.18 -36.95 -11.47
CA SER A 207 29.82 -37.05 -12.01
C SER A 207 28.76 -37.47 -10.98
N GLN A 208 29.11 -38.34 -10.01
CA GLN A 208 28.21 -38.63 -8.90
C GLN A 208 28.00 -37.38 -8.03
N TYR A 209 29.07 -36.65 -7.71
CA TYR A 209 28.99 -35.40 -6.97
C TYR A 209 28.15 -34.33 -7.70
N ALA A 210 28.26 -34.24 -9.03
CA ALA A 210 27.41 -33.37 -9.85
C ALA A 210 25.93 -33.79 -9.79
N TYR A 211 25.63 -35.10 -9.78
CA TYR A 211 24.26 -35.60 -9.63
C TYR A 211 23.67 -35.29 -8.25
N GLU A 212 24.37 -35.55 -7.15
CA GLU A 212 23.89 -35.23 -5.79
C GLU A 212 23.62 -33.72 -5.63
N ASN A 213 24.50 -32.88 -6.17
CA ASN A 213 24.29 -31.42 -6.21
C ASN A 213 23.05 -31.05 -7.04
N ALA A 214 22.81 -31.70 -8.19
CA ALA A 214 21.65 -31.42 -9.03
C ALA A 214 20.33 -31.85 -8.37
N VAL A 215 20.31 -33.01 -7.68
CA VAL A 215 19.18 -33.46 -6.83
C VAL A 215 18.86 -32.40 -5.77
N LYS A 216 19.88 -31.91 -5.05
CA LYS A 216 19.73 -30.86 -4.04
C LYS A 216 19.22 -29.54 -4.66
N ASN A 217 19.81 -29.10 -5.77
CA ASN A 217 19.43 -27.85 -6.45
C ASN A 217 17.99 -27.88 -6.97
N TYR A 218 17.53 -29.02 -7.49
CA TYR A 218 16.14 -29.22 -7.88
C TYR A 218 15.21 -29.12 -6.67
N SER A 219 15.51 -29.84 -5.59
CA SER A 219 14.74 -29.81 -4.34
C SER A 219 14.63 -28.37 -3.77
N GLU A 220 15.74 -27.63 -3.68
CA GLU A 220 15.73 -26.21 -3.28
C GLU A 220 14.90 -25.31 -4.21
N ALA A 221 14.85 -25.59 -5.51
CA ALA A 221 14.07 -24.81 -6.46
C ALA A 221 12.57 -25.16 -6.40
N GLN A 222 12.23 -26.44 -6.21
CA GLN A 222 10.88 -26.96 -6.03
C GLN A 222 10.25 -26.42 -4.74
N GLU A 223 10.98 -26.44 -3.62
CA GLU A 223 10.49 -25.88 -2.35
C GLU A 223 10.24 -24.37 -2.43
N ARG A 224 11.15 -23.60 -3.07
CA ARG A 224 10.94 -22.15 -3.29
C ARG A 224 9.70 -21.87 -4.14
N LEU A 225 9.39 -22.71 -5.13
CA LEU A 225 8.18 -22.62 -5.94
C LEU A 225 6.93 -23.00 -5.12
N ALA A 226 6.99 -24.08 -4.35
CA ALA A 226 5.91 -24.59 -3.52
C ALA A 226 5.49 -23.56 -2.45
N VAL A 227 6.46 -23.01 -1.72
CA VAL A 227 6.26 -21.93 -0.72
C VAL A 227 5.68 -20.67 -1.36
N PHE A 228 6.17 -20.25 -2.54
CA PHE A 228 5.64 -19.08 -3.23
C PHE A 228 4.19 -19.26 -3.72
N LEU A 229 3.85 -20.46 -4.21
CA LEU A 229 2.49 -20.77 -4.69
C LEU A 229 1.50 -21.11 -3.57
N GLY A 230 1.99 -21.44 -2.37
CA GLY A 230 1.17 -21.89 -1.24
C GLY A 230 0.64 -23.32 -1.42
N ILE A 231 1.45 -24.22 -1.99
CA ILE A 231 1.08 -25.61 -2.29
C ILE A 231 2.05 -26.60 -1.62
N SER A 232 1.53 -27.74 -1.17
CA SER A 232 2.34 -28.80 -0.54
C SER A 232 2.83 -29.80 -1.59
N PHE A 233 4.07 -29.65 -2.03
CA PHE A 233 4.75 -30.45 -3.06
C PHE A 233 4.12 -30.37 -4.47
N SER A 234 4.96 -30.25 -5.50
CA SER A 234 4.54 -30.35 -6.90
C SER A 234 5.72 -30.77 -7.75
N ASP A 235 5.65 -31.97 -8.34
CA ASP A 235 6.57 -32.35 -9.42
C ASP A 235 6.45 -31.36 -10.58
N VAL A 236 7.59 -30.89 -11.07
CA VAL A 236 7.66 -29.91 -12.14
C VAL A 236 7.71 -30.65 -13.47
N SER A 237 6.55 -30.85 -14.11
CA SER A 237 6.47 -31.42 -15.45
C SER A 237 6.97 -30.44 -16.51
N ILE A 238 7.58 -30.98 -17.58
CA ILE A 238 7.94 -30.21 -18.77
C ILE A 238 6.62 -29.84 -19.49
N PRO A 239 6.29 -28.56 -19.67
CA PRO A 239 5.04 -28.16 -20.31
C PRO A 239 5.18 -28.10 -21.84
N GLU A 240 4.06 -28.17 -22.55
CA GLU A 240 4.04 -27.79 -23.97
C GLU A 240 4.33 -26.28 -24.13
N PHE A 241 5.39 -25.95 -24.86
CA PHE A 241 5.81 -24.57 -25.08
C PHE A 241 4.95 -23.90 -26.14
N ASN A 242 3.87 -23.26 -25.69
CA ASN A 242 2.83 -22.68 -26.54
C ASN A 242 2.64 -21.19 -26.20
N VAL A 243 3.35 -20.33 -26.93
CA VAL A 243 3.24 -18.86 -26.94
C VAL A 243 3.04 -18.36 -28.39
N PRO A 244 2.42 -17.20 -28.63
CA PRO A 244 2.28 -16.66 -29.99
C PRO A 244 3.64 -16.43 -30.65
N ILE A 245 3.82 -16.96 -31.87
CA ILE A 245 5.07 -16.84 -32.65
C ILE A 245 5.35 -15.38 -33.06
N ALA A 246 4.31 -14.60 -33.27
CA ALA A 246 4.36 -13.17 -33.52
C ALA A 246 3.26 -12.44 -32.75
N ILE A 247 3.50 -11.16 -32.44
CA ILE A 247 2.53 -10.23 -31.84
C ILE A 247 2.65 -8.91 -32.60
N ASP A 248 1.54 -8.33 -33.03
CA ASP A 248 1.55 -7.05 -33.75
C ASP A 248 1.97 -5.87 -32.84
N THR A 249 3.00 -5.15 -33.29
CA THR A 249 3.56 -3.98 -32.64
C THR A 249 2.56 -2.83 -32.50
N HIS A 250 1.62 -2.64 -33.45
CA HIS A 250 0.62 -1.58 -33.36
C HIS A 250 -0.36 -1.84 -32.23
N SER A 251 -0.86 -3.08 -32.12
CA SER A 251 -1.72 -3.55 -31.04
C SER A 251 -1.03 -3.42 -29.67
N VAL A 252 0.25 -3.81 -29.58
CA VAL A 252 1.07 -3.61 -28.36
C VAL A 252 1.13 -2.12 -28.01
N LEU A 253 1.52 -1.24 -28.94
CA LEU A 253 1.64 0.20 -28.69
C LEU A 253 0.31 0.85 -28.33
N PHE A 254 -0.81 0.40 -28.92
CA PHE A 254 -2.15 0.85 -28.59
C PHE A 254 -2.53 0.50 -27.14
N TYR A 255 -2.43 -0.78 -26.75
CA TYR A 255 -2.80 -1.20 -25.39
C TYR A 255 -1.84 -0.65 -24.33
N VAL A 256 -0.53 -0.55 -24.62
CA VAL A 256 0.43 0.11 -23.71
C VAL A 256 0.05 1.59 -23.49
N LYS A 257 -0.25 2.35 -24.55
CA LYS A 257 -0.68 3.77 -24.41
C LYS A 257 -2.02 3.92 -23.69
N ARG A 258 -2.96 2.98 -23.87
CA ARG A 258 -4.30 3.02 -23.28
C ARG A 258 -4.36 2.57 -21.82
N ASN A 259 -3.61 1.52 -21.45
CA ASN A 259 -3.79 0.84 -20.17
C ASN A 259 -2.67 1.06 -19.15
N ASN A 260 -1.46 1.42 -19.57
CA ASN A 260 -0.31 1.45 -18.66
C ASN A 260 -0.46 2.56 -17.59
N PRO A 261 -0.55 2.23 -16.28
CA PRO A 261 -0.79 3.21 -15.24
C PRO A 261 0.40 4.15 -15.00
N PHE A 262 1.60 3.83 -15.49
CA PHE A 262 2.85 4.56 -15.17
C PHE A 262 2.76 6.07 -15.42
N SER A 263 2.27 6.50 -16.59
CA SER A 263 2.17 7.93 -16.91
C SER A 263 1.20 8.66 -15.98
N LYS A 264 0.08 8.04 -15.61
CA LYS A 264 -0.89 8.59 -14.65
C LYS A 264 -0.37 8.56 -13.21
N GLN A 265 0.46 7.59 -12.86
CA GLN A 265 1.14 7.53 -11.57
C GLN A 265 2.20 8.64 -11.44
N GLN A 266 2.93 8.98 -12.51
CA GLN A 266 3.80 10.16 -12.56
C GLN A 266 3.01 11.48 -12.42
N GLU A 267 1.84 11.58 -13.07
CA GLU A 267 0.93 12.74 -12.89
C GLU A 267 0.43 12.87 -11.45
N ILE A 268 0.05 11.76 -10.79
CA ILE A 268 -0.33 11.74 -9.37
C ILE A 268 0.84 12.16 -8.48
N GLN A 269 2.05 11.63 -8.70
CA GLN A 269 3.25 12.04 -7.96
C GLN A 269 3.55 13.53 -8.13
N SER A 270 3.36 14.08 -9.33
CA SER A 270 3.47 15.53 -9.58
C SER A 270 2.42 16.34 -8.82
N LEU A 271 1.15 15.90 -8.80
CA LEU A 271 0.08 16.54 -8.04
C LEU A 271 0.29 16.44 -6.52
N GLU A 272 0.80 15.32 -6.02
CA GLU A 272 1.15 15.14 -4.60
C GLU A 272 2.35 16.00 -4.20
N ALA A 273 3.34 16.14 -5.08
CA ALA A 273 4.44 17.09 -4.90
C ALA A 273 3.95 18.55 -4.93
N GLU A 274 3.03 18.92 -5.84
CA GLU A 274 2.42 20.26 -5.87
C GLU A 274 1.63 20.53 -4.58
N ARG A 275 0.80 19.57 -4.13
CA ARG A 275 0.04 19.66 -2.87
C ARG A 275 0.98 19.84 -1.67
N SER A 276 2.06 19.09 -1.61
CA SER A 276 3.02 19.12 -0.50
C SER A 276 3.82 20.42 -0.48
N LEU A 277 4.35 20.84 -1.63
CA LEU A 277 5.02 22.13 -1.80
C LEU A 277 4.08 23.32 -1.50
N PHE A 278 2.80 23.21 -1.87
CA PHE A 278 1.80 24.23 -1.56
C PHE A 278 1.45 24.25 -0.07
N SER A 279 1.30 23.10 0.58
CA SER A 279 1.10 22.99 2.03
C SER A 279 2.28 23.60 2.81
N ALA A 280 3.52 23.24 2.46
CA ALA A 280 4.73 23.82 3.05
C ALA A 280 4.89 25.33 2.77
N LYS A 281 4.33 25.82 1.65
CA LYS A 281 4.23 27.27 1.38
C LYS A 281 3.12 27.96 2.18
N LEU A 282 2.08 27.26 2.62
CA LEU A 282 1.06 27.81 3.53
C LEU A 282 1.53 27.80 4.99
N SER A 283 2.21 26.74 5.44
CA SER A 283 2.79 26.69 6.79
C SER A 283 3.86 27.74 7.03
N ASN A 284 4.54 28.20 5.97
CA ASN A 284 5.67 29.13 6.03
C ASN A 284 5.31 30.53 5.46
N ARG A 285 4.02 30.89 5.46
CA ARG A 285 3.49 32.20 5.03
C ARG A 285 2.38 32.65 5.98
N PHE A 286 1.82 33.82 5.70
CA PHE A 286 0.60 34.33 6.31
C PHE A 286 -0.52 33.31 6.18
N ASN A 287 -0.90 32.68 7.29
CA ASN A 287 -2.01 31.74 7.35
C ASN A 287 -3.15 32.37 8.16
N GLY A 288 -4.36 31.85 7.97
CA GLY A 288 -5.47 32.27 8.80
C GLY A 288 -6.77 31.53 8.52
N ASN A 289 -7.67 31.61 9.47
CA ASN A 289 -8.95 30.94 9.51
C ASN A 289 -10.04 31.95 9.87
N VAL A 290 -11.15 31.95 9.13
CA VAL A 290 -12.36 32.67 9.55
C VAL A 290 -13.35 31.67 10.14
N SER A 291 -13.77 31.93 11.37
CA SER A 291 -14.84 31.22 12.06
C SER A 291 -16.01 32.18 12.27
N LEU A 292 -17.15 31.87 11.64
CA LEU A 292 -18.42 32.54 11.86
C LEU A 292 -19.25 31.68 12.80
N ASN A 293 -19.73 32.22 13.92
CA ASN A 293 -20.62 31.52 14.83
C ASN A 293 -21.88 32.35 15.07
N TYR A 294 -23.03 31.69 14.94
CA TYR A 294 -24.35 32.23 15.27
C TYR A 294 -25.04 31.24 16.20
N GLY A 295 -25.67 31.69 17.27
CA GLY A 295 -26.46 30.81 18.11
C GLY A 295 -27.33 31.57 19.09
N VAL A 296 -28.14 30.82 19.83
CA VAL A 296 -28.94 31.34 20.95
C VAL A 296 -28.47 30.61 22.20
N ASN A 297 -28.21 31.33 23.29
CA ASN A 297 -28.01 30.75 24.61
C ASN A 297 -29.14 31.21 25.55
N GLN A 298 -29.54 30.37 26.50
CA GLN A 298 -30.44 30.80 27.56
C GLN A 298 -30.10 30.16 28.91
N TYR A 299 -30.40 30.88 29.97
CA TYR A 299 -30.32 30.39 31.35
C TYR A 299 -31.69 30.59 32.03
N ALA A 300 -32.19 29.56 32.70
CA ALA A 300 -33.38 29.65 33.56
C ALA A 300 -33.40 28.53 34.60
N ASP A 301 -34.13 28.72 35.70
CA ASP A 301 -34.33 27.70 36.72
C ASP A 301 -35.24 26.55 36.24
N ASN A 302 -36.10 26.80 35.25
CA ASN A 302 -37.00 25.82 34.63
C ASN A 302 -36.54 25.40 33.23
N PHE A 303 -36.68 24.12 32.90
CA PHE A 303 -36.42 23.59 31.55
C PHE A 303 -37.18 24.36 30.45
N MET A 304 -38.48 24.59 30.63
CA MET A 304 -39.33 25.22 29.60
C MET A 304 -38.92 26.67 29.29
N ASP A 305 -38.53 27.41 30.33
CA ASP A 305 -38.13 28.81 30.20
C ASP A 305 -36.70 28.94 29.66
N ALA A 306 -35.86 27.90 29.86
CA ALA A 306 -34.56 27.77 29.20
C ALA A 306 -34.65 27.54 27.68
N TYR A 307 -35.85 27.38 27.10
CA TYR A 307 -36.07 27.40 25.63
C TYR A 307 -36.87 28.63 25.15
N ARG A 308 -37.16 29.59 26.03
CA ARG A 308 -37.92 30.82 25.73
C ARG A 308 -37.05 32.06 25.85
N ASN A 309 -37.33 33.09 25.05
CA ASN A 309 -36.70 34.43 25.12
C ASN A 309 -35.15 34.39 25.19
N GLY A 310 -34.53 33.45 24.48
CA GLY A 310 -33.09 33.21 24.56
C GLY A 310 -32.25 34.35 23.97
N ASN A 311 -31.09 34.57 24.57
CA ASN A 311 -30.16 35.62 24.15
C ASN A 311 -29.37 35.19 22.92
N ILE A 312 -29.41 36.03 21.87
CA ILE A 312 -28.68 35.78 20.62
C ILE A 312 -27.18 36.07 20.84
N ARG A 313 -26.32 35.13 20.44
CA ARG A 313 -24.88 35.33 20.35
C ARG A 313 -24.42 35.24 18.90
N GLN A 314 -23.59 36.19 18.50
CA GLN A 314 -22.93 36.22 17.20
C GLN A 314 -21.45 36.48 17.45
N SER A 315 -20.56 35.72 16.80
CA SER A 315 -19.13 36.01 16.83
C SER A 315 -18.48 35.74 15.47
N ILE A 316 -17.63 36.67 15.06
CA ILE A 316 -16.79 36.57 13.87
C ILE A 316 -15.35 36.59 14.38
N VAL A 317 -14.64 35.47 14.23
CA VAL A 317 -13.24 35.33 14.64
C VAL A 317 -12.41 35.14 13.40
N ILE A 318 -11.53 36.10 13.11
CA ILE A 318 -10.53 36.01 12.05
C ILE A 318 -9.19 35.76 12.73
N GLY A 319 -8.80 34.49 12.82
CA GLY A 319 -7.48 34.11 13.30
C GLY A 319 -6.44 34.28 12.20
N VAL A 320 -5.36 35.00 12.51
CA VAL A 320 -4.17 35.15 11.65
C VAL A 320 -2.98 34.55 12.39
N GLN A 321 -2.13 33.80 11.68
CA GLN A 321 -0.84 33.35 12.20
C GLN A 321 0.26 33.71 11.20
N ILE A 322 1.36 34.25 11.74
CA ILE A 322 2.54 34.62 10.97
C ILE A 322 3.64 33.62 11.32
N ALA A 323 3.96 32.72 10.39
CA ALA A 323 4.99 31.72 10.58
C ALA A 323 6.35 32.23 10.07
N GLU A 324 7.34 32.34 10.96
CA GLU A 324 8.63 32.91 10.61
C GLU A 324 9.62 31.85 10.06
N LYS A 325 9.98 32.02 8.78
CA LYS A 325 11.28 31.65 8.18
C LYS A 325 11.72 30.17 8.15
N ALA A 326 10.83 29.18 8.28
CA ALA A 326 11.14 27.75 8.12
C ALA A 326 11.46 27.29 6.66
N TYR A 327 11.74 28.20 5.72
CA TYR A 327 11.91 27.90 4.28
C TYR A 327 13.22 27.17 3.92
N HIS A 328 14.27 27.31 4.72
CA HIS A 328 15.61 26.83 4.36
C HIS A 328 15.75 25.28 4.38
N LEU A 329 14.96 24.59 5.21
CA LEU A 329 15.10 23.14 5.43
C LEU A 329 14.52 22.28 4.29
N SER A 330 13.55 22.81 3.54
CA SER A 330 12.84 22.03 2.51
C SER A 330 13.63 21.81 1.22
N GLN A 331 14.65 22.64 0.93
CA GLN A 331 15.49 22.47 -0.27
C GLN A 331 16.44 21.27 -0.15
N GLU A 332 16.98 21.02 1.04
CA GLU A 332 17.86 19.86 1.31
C GLU A 332 17.15 18.52 1.10
N GLN A 333 15.90 18.39 1.56
CA GLN A 333 15.14 17.14 1.44
C GLN A 333 14.83 16.78 -0.02
N TYR A 334 14.57 17.78 -0.88
CA TYR A 334 14.35 17.58 -2.31
C TYR A 334 15.61 17.07 -3.02
N ARG A 335 16.79 17.58 -2.64
CA ARG A 335 18.10 17.17 -3.17
C ARG A 335 18.39 15.68 -2.89
N ILE A 336 18.04 15.21 -1.69
CA ILE A 336 18.26 13.81 -1.26
C ILE A 336 17.39 12.81 -2.03
N LEU A 337 16.16 13.18 -2.41
CA LEU A 337 15.25 12.29 -3.14
C LEU A 337 15.75 11.98 -4.56
N ILE A 338 16.39 12.95 -5.24
CA ILE A 338 16.95 12.77 -6.58
C ILE A 338 18.18 11.85 -6.57
N GLN A 339 19.03 11.94 -5.54
CA GLN A 339 20.26 11.13 -5.44
C GLN A 339 20.02 9.62 -5.29
N LYS A 340 18.83 9.17 -4.84
CA LYS A 340 18.52 7.74 -4.68
C LYS A 340 18.21 7.01 -6.00
N PHE A 341 18.15 7.71 -7.13
CA PHE A 341 17.76 7.16 -8.42
C PHE A 341 18.94 6.61 -9.27
N SER A 342 20.18 6.97 -8.96
CA SER A 342 21.31 6.91 -9.93
C SER A 342 22.34 5.77 -9.77
N LEU A 343 22.16 4.84 -8.82
CA LEU A 343 23.22 3.90 -8.37
C LEU A 343 23.01 2.44 -8.82
N GLY A 344 22.86 2.19 -10.12
CA GLY A 344 22.50 0.86 -10.65
C GLY A 344 23.59 0.07 -11.40
N LYS A 345 23.89 -1.14 -10.88
CA LYS A 345 24.40 -2.38 -11.56
C LYS A 345 25.91 -2.69 -11.65
N VAL A 346 26.18 -4.01 -11.83
CA VAL A 346 27.47 -4.74 -11.73
C VAL A 346 27.39 -6.07 -12.52
N SER A 347 28.52 -6.69 -12.90
CA SER A 347 28.66 -8.08 -13.40
C SER A 347 30.09 -8.65 -13.15
N VAL A 348 30.29 -9.98 -13.25
CA VAL A 348 31.59 -10.69 -13.08
C VAL A 348 31.67 -11.91 -14.03
N TYR A 349 32.88 -12.33 -14.41
CA TYR A 349 33.22 -13.28 -15.50
C TYR A 349 34.68 -13.83 -15.29
N GLU A 350 35.30 -14.83 -15.95
CA GLU A 350 35.04 -15.91 -16.96
C GLU A 350 36.31 -16.86 -16.92
N LEU A 351 36.46 -18.15 -17.29
CA LEU A 351 35.70 -19.30 -17.84
C LEU A 351 36.39 -20.63 -17.40
N THR A 352 35.79 -21.82 -17.62
CA THR A 352 36.51 -23.05 -18.07
C THR A 352 35.56 -23.98 -18.86
N ALA A 353 36.08 -24.73 -19.84
CA ALA A 353 35.28 -25.13 -21.02
C ALA A 353 34.79 -26.60 -21.11
N ALA A 354 35.67 -27.61 -21.15
CA ALA A 354 35.39 -28.90 -21.84
C ALA A 354 34.01 -29.56 -21.61
N GLN A 355 33.67 -29.96 -20.37
CA GLN A 355 32.40 -30.63 -20.05
C GLN A 355 31.20 -29.66 -19.93
N SER A 356 31.48 -28.36 -20.02
CA SER A 356 30.48 -27.29 -19.99
C SER A 356 29.58 -27.35 -21.22
N ASP A 357 30.07 -27.72 -22.41
CA ASP A 357 29.33 -27.46 -23.66
C ASP A 357 28.00 -28.21 -23.83
N GLN A 358 27.86 -29.44 -23.35
CA GLN A 358 26.57 -30.14 -23.37
C GLN A 358 25.56 -29.52 -22.37
N ASN A 359 26.04 -29.15 -21.17
CA ASN A 359 25.24 -28.44 -20.18
C ASN A 359 24.85 -27.05 -20.71
N ASN A 360 25.80 -26.32 -21.32
CA ASN A 360 25.59 -25.03 -21.98
C ASN A 360 24.55 -25.12 -23.09
N ALA A 361 24.52 -26.19 -23.89
CA ALA A 361 23.49 -26.36 -24.92
C ALA A 361 22.08 -26.46 -24.29
N MET A 362 21.92 -27.25 -23.23
CA MET A 362 20.68 -27.35 -22.46
C MET A 362 20.31 -26.00 -21.81
N GLN A 363 21.26 -25.36 -21.10
CA GLN A 363 21.08 -24.07 -20.44
C GLN A 363 20.71 -22.96 -21.43
N ARG A 364 21.30 -22.95 -22.64
CA ARG A 364 20.97 -22.00 -23.72
C ARG A 364 19.55 -22.21 -24.24
N TYR A 365 19.15 -23.45 -24.52
CA TYR A 365 17.79 -23.77 -25.00
C TYR A 365 16.72 -23.39 -23.97
N TYR A 366 16.88 -23.79 -22.71
CA TYR A 366 15.91 -23.46 -21.66
C TYR A 366 15.99 -22.00 -21.19
N SER A 367 17.14 -21.33 -21.31
CA SER A 367 17.22 -19.86 -21.18
C SER A 367 16.45 -19.16 -22.30
N ALA A 368 16.59 -19.57 -23.56
CA ALA A 368 15.84 -18.99 -24.67
C ALA A 368 14.32 -19.16 -24.48
N ILE A 369 13.87 -20.32 -23.99
CA ILE A 369 12.46 -20.55 -23.61
C ILE A 369 12.04 -19.62 -22.47
N ARG A 370 12.77 -19.62 -21.35
CA ARG A 370 12.52 -18.75 -20.18
C ARG A 370 12.44 -17.28 -20.60
N ASP A 371 13.35 -16.83 -21.45
CA ASP A 371 13.48 -15.43 -21.85
C ASP A 371 12.43 -15.03 -22.90
N THR A 372 11.98 -15.98 -23.74
CA THR A 372 10.78 -15.82 -24.59
C THR A 372 9.52 -15.67 -23.74
N TYR A 373 9.33 -16.53 -22.74
CA TYR A 373 8.19 -16.45 -21.81
C TYR A 373 8.24 -15.17 -20.96
N ASN A 374 9.42 -14.78 -20.47
CA ASN A 374 9.62 -13.50 -19.77
C ASN A 374 9.27 -12.32 -20.67
N SER A 375 9.68 -12.35 -21.95
CA SER A 375 9.34 -11.32 -22.94
C SER A 375 7.83 -11.24 -23.17
N TYR A 376 7.16 -12.38 -23.38
CA TYR A 376 5.69 -12.45 -23.51
C TYR A 376 4.98 -11.86 -22.28
N PHE A 377 5.34 -12.30 -21.08
CA PHE A 377 4.75 -11.80 -19.84
C PHE A 377 5.13 -10.33 -19.55
N THR A 378 6.25 -9.82 -20.08
CA THR A 378 6.63 -8.40 -20.00
C THR A 378 5.72 -7.55 -20.88
N LEU A 379 5.54 -7.91 -22.15
CA LEU A 379 4.61 -7.22 -23.06
C LEU A 379 3.17 -7.24 -22.51
N ARG A 380 2.71 -8.40 -22.03
CA ARG A 380 1.41 -8.60 -21.38
C ARG A 380 1.21 -7.72 -20.14
N THR A 381 2.26 -7.53 -19.33
CA THR A 381 2.24 -6.64 -18.15
C THR A 381 2.23 -5.16 -18.53
N MET A 382 3.00 -4.77 -19.57
CA MET A 382 3.06 -3.38 -20.04
C MET A 382 1.75 -2.94 -20.74
N ALA A 383 1.11 -3.85 -21.48
CA ALA A 383 -0.15 -3.61 -22.19
C ALA A 383 -1.41 -3.84 -21.32
N LEU A 384 -1.27 -4.55 -20.19
CA LEU A 384 -2.36 -5.12 -19.41
C LEU A 384 -3.39 -5.86 -20.27
N TYR A 385 -2.90 -6.62 -21.26
CA TYR A 385 -3.69 -7.36 -22.25
C TYR A 385 -3.07 -8.73 -22.52
N ASP A 386 -3.90 -9.78 -22.61
CA ASP A 386 -3.45 -11.15 -22.83
C ASP A 386 -3.54 -11.52 -24.32
N PHE A 387 -2.46 -11.26 -25.07
CA PHE A 387 -2.38 -11.48 -26.53
C PHE A 387 -2.62 -12.93 -27.00
N LYS A 388 -2.58 -13.92 -26.10
CA LYS A 388 -2.95 -15.32 -26.40
C LYS A 388 -4.45 -15.59 -26.22
N ARG A 389 -5.14 -14.78 -25.41
CA ARG A 389 -6.57 -14.95 -25.06
C ARG A 389 -7.47 -13.84 -25.59
N ASN A 390 -6.88 -12.79 -26.16
CA ASN A 390 -7.54 -11.59 -26.68
C ASN A 390 -8.47 -10.88 -25.67
N VAL A 391 -8.02 -10.76 -24.42
CA VAL A 391 -8.79 -10.17 -23.30
C VAL A 391 -7.95 -9.18 -22.49
N GLU A 392 -8.57 -8.11 -21.98
CA GLU A 392 -7.92 -7.19 -21.02
C GLU A 392 -7.70 -7.88 -19.67
N LEU A 393 -6.54 -7.66 -19.04
CA LEU A 393 -6.23 -8.28 -17.75
C LEU A 393 -7.14 -7.80 -16.62
N GLU A 394 -7.71 -6.60 -16.76
CA GLU A 394 -8.76 -6.08 -15.89
C GLU A 394 -9.97 -7.01 -15.84
N GLU A 395 -10.51 -7.39 -17.01
CA GLU A 395 -11.61 -8.35 -17.12
C GLU A 395 -11.18 -9.73 -16.60
N ALA A 396 -10.01 -10.21 -17.03
CA ALA A 396 -9.50 -11.54 -16.69
C ALA A 396 -9.15 -11.74 -15.20
N PHE A 397 -8.95 -10.67 -14.43
CA PHE A 397 -8.66 -10.73 -12.98
C PHE A 397 -9.84 -10.29 -12.09
N THR A 398 -10.91 -9.71 -12.65
CA THR A 398 -12.09 -9.27 -11.89
C THR A 398 -13.35 -10.12 -12.11
N LYS A 399 -13.57 -10.68 -13.31
CA LYS A 399 -14.73 -11.56 -13.55
C LYS A 399 -14.71 -12.77 -12.62
N GLY A 400 -15.77 -12.93 -11.82
CA GLY A 400 -15.97 -14.06 -10.90
C GLY A 400 -15.33 -13.93 -9.52
N ARG A 401 -14.81 -12.75 -9.12
CA ARG A 401 -14.20 -12.53 -7.79
C ARG A 401 -14.56 -11.18 -7.11
N LEU A 402 -15.57 -10.49 -7.62
CA LEU A 402 -16.35 -9.45 -6.94
C LEU A 402 -17.66 -10.06 -6.44
#